data_AF-E9DB62-F1
#
_entry.id   AF-E9DB62-F1
#
_cell.length_a   1.000
_cell.length_b   1.000
_cell.length_c   1.000
_cell.angle_alpha   90.00
_cell.angle_beta   90.00
_cell.angle_gamma   90.00
#
_symmetry.space_group_name_H-M   'P 1'
#
loop_
_entity.id
_entity.type
_entity.pdbx_description
1 polymer ?
#
loop_
_entity_poly.entity_id
_entity_poly.type
_entity_poly.pdbx_seq_one_letter_code
_entity_poly.pdbx_strand_id
1 'polypeptide(L)'
;MAFLPRVLATLGLVFLAHAGYSVHEHSTLYGSAHPIPLDITLETLVAVALVIFGLVLGAEKPQPISWSAWAGEIEKKGGLDNPFLGLEDRTAFLDIRAKRKEFADWMRQQDGSSVKR
;
A
#
# COMPACT_ATOMS: atom_id res chain seq x y z
N MET A 1 5.17 1.48 -1.25
CA MET A 1 4.28 2.64 -1.38
C MET A 1 4.48 3.27 -2.75
N ALA A 2 3.57 3.06 -3.70
CA ALA A 2 3.72 3.62 -5.05
C ALA A 2 3.47 5.14 -5.00
N PHE A 3 4.54 5.94 -5.10
CA PHE A 3 4.49 7.40 -5.06
C PHE A 3 3.81 7.98 -6.30
N LEU A 4 4.17 7.48 -7.48
CA LEU A 4 3.68 7.97 -8.76
C LEU A 4 2.15 7.88 -8.94
N PRO A 5 1.48 6.75 -8.63
CA PRO A 5 0.02 6.66 -8.76
C PRO A 5 -0.71 7.62 -7.81
N ARG A 6 -0.15 7.88 -6.62
CA ARG A 6 -0.72 8.85 -5.67
C ARG A 6 -0.61 10.28 -6.17
N VAL A 7 0.52 10.66 -6.76
CA VAL A 7 0.68 11.97 -7.41
C VAL A 7 -0.31 12.12 -8.57
N LEU A 8 -0.46 11.07 -9.39
CA LEU A 8 -1.39 11.09 -10.52
C LEU A 8 -2.86 11.25 -10.05
N ALA A 9 -3.27 10.49 -9.04
CA ALA A 9 -4.61 10.57 -8.48
C ALA A 9 -4.89 11.92 -7.81
N THR A 10 -3.92 12.46 -7.05
CA THR A 10 -4.08 13.77 -6.38
C THR A 10 -4.15 14.92 -7.38
N LEU A 11 -3.29 14.94 -8.40
CA LEU A 11 -3.36 15.93 -9.48
C LEU A 11 -4.68 15.82 -10.26
N GLY A 12 -5.12 14.59 -10.57
CA GLY A 12 -6.41 14.36 -11.22
C GLY A 12 -7.59 14.89 -10.40
N LEU A 13 -7.59 14.71 -9.08
CA LEU A 13 -8.62 15.26 -8.19
C LEU A 13 -8.60 16.79 -8.14
N VAL A 14 -7.41 17.41 -8.12
CA VAL A 14 -7.28 18.87 -8.17
C VAL A 14 -7.85 19.43 -9.48
N PHE A 15 -7.51 18.82 -10.63
CA PHE A 15 -8.07 19.23 -11.92
C PHE A 15 -9.58 18.99 -12.01
N LEU A 16 -10.08 17.89 -11.43
CA LEU A 16 -11.52 17.63 -11.41
C LEU A 16 -12.28 18.66 -10.58
N ALA A 17 -11.73 19.06 -9.44
CA ALA A 17 -12.30 20.13 -8.61
C ALA A 17 -12.26 21.48 -9.34
N HIS A 18 -11.15 21.77 -10.03
CA HIS A 18 -11.01 22.98 -10.84
C HIS A 18 -12.07 23.04 -11.96
N ALA A 19 -12.18 21.97 -12.75
CA ALA A 19 -13.15 21.92 -13.84
C ALA A 19 -14.61 21.97 -13.33
N GLY A 20 -14.89 21.37 -12.16
CA GLY A 20 -16.18 21.48 -11.49
C GLY A 20 -16.49 22.93 -11.06
N TYR A 21 -15.49 23.66 -10.58
CA TYR A 21 -15.62 25.09 -10.28
C TYR A 21 -15.82 25.92 -11.56
N SER A 22 -15.12 25.62 -12.66
CA SER A 22 -15.31 26.27 -13.96
C SER A 22 -16.73 26.08 -14.50
N VAL A 23 -17.32 24.89 -14.37
CA VAL A 23 -18.75 24.65 -14.71
C VAL A 23 -19.67 25.45 -13.79
N HIS A 24 -19.35 25.54 -12.50
CA HIS A 24 -20.15 26.31 -11.55
C HIS A 24 -20.17 27.81 -11.90
N GLU A 25 -19.02 28.41 -12.20
CA GLU A 25 -18.95 29.80 -12.67
C GLU A 25 -19.66 29.99 -14.00
N HIS A 26 -19.45 29.09 -14.97
CA HIS A 26 -20.11 29.15 -16.27
C HIS A 26 -21.64 29.09 -16.14
N SER A 27 -22.15 28.17 -15.33
CA SER A 27 -23.60 28.04 -15.09
C SER A 27 -24.18 29.21 -14.29
N THR A 28 -23.40 29.83 -13.40
CA THR A 28 -23.85 31.00 -12.63
C THR A 28 -23.93 32.25 -13.51
N LEU A 29 -22.98 32.43 -14.43
CA LEU A 29 -22.91 33.61 -15.31
C LEU A 29 -23.80 33.50 -16.56
N TYR A 30 -23.83 32.33 -17.18
CA TYR A 30 -24.49 32.11 -18.46
C TYR A 30 -25.76 31.25 -18.35
N GLY A 31 -26.04 30.66 -17.19
CA GLY A 31 -27.17 29.76 -17.00
C GLY A 31 -27.06 28.49 -17.85
N SER A 32 -28.15 27.72 -17.91
CA SER A 32 -28.22 26.47 -18.68
C SER A 32 -28.51 26.67 -20.18
N ALA A 33 -28.68 27.92 -20.62
CA ALA A 33 -29.03 28.25 -22.00
C ALA A 33 -27.82 28.18 -22.95
N HIS A 34 -26.61 28.35 -22.41
CA HIS A 34 -25.38 28.28 -23.17
C HIS A 34 -24.74 26.88 -23.04
N PRO A 35 -24.29 26.28 -24.16
CA PRO A 35 -23.60 24.99 -24.11
C PRO A 35 -22.28 25.13 -23.35
N ILE A 36 -21.85 24.04 -22.71
CA ILE A 36 -20.58 24.00 -21.98
C ILE A 36 -19.44 24.17 -22.99
N PRO A 37 -18.47 25.07 -22.72
CA PRO A 37 -17.28 25.22 -23.54
C PRO A 37 -16.51 23.90 -23.70
N LEU A 38 -15.93 23.72 -24.88
CA LEU A 38 -15.16 22.52 -25.20
C LEU A 38 -13.96 22.34 -24.27
N ASP A 39 -13.34 23.43 -23.83
CA ASP A 39 -12.19 23.43 -22.91
C ASP A 39 -12.52 22.73 -21.58
N ILE A 40 -13.59 23.17 -20.90
CA ILE A 40 -14.09 22.56 -19.66
C ILE A 40 -14.44 21.06 -19.86
N THR A 41 -14.96 20.71 -21.03
CA THR A 41 -15.26 19.31 -21.37
C THR A 41 -13.99 18.48 -21.50
N LEU A 42 -12.94 19.01 -22.14
CA LEU A 42 -11.65 18.32 -22.24
C LEU A 42 -10.95 18.23 -20.89
N GLU A 43 -10.96 19.30 -20.09
CA GLU A 43 -10.39 19.30 -18.74
C GLU A 43 -11.03 18.23 -17.85
N THR A 44 -12.37 18.13 -17.85
CA THR A 44 -13.08 17.09 -17.08
C THR A 44 -12.74 15.68 -17.56
N LEU A 45 -12.70 15.44 -18.87
CA LEU A 45 -12.33 14.13 -19.42
C LEU A 45 -10.90 13.73 -19.05
N VAL A 46 -9.94 14.65 -19.17
CA VAL A 46 -8.55 14.42 -18.81
C VAL A 46 -8.40 14.21 -17.30
N ALA A 47 -9.07 15.01 -16.47
CA ALA A 47 -9.06 14.86 -15.02
C ALA A 47 -9.61 13.49 -14.58
N VAL A 48 -10.76 13.07 -15.12
CA VAL A 48 -11.35 11.75 -14.82
C VAL A 48 -10.41 10.64 -15.26
N ALA A 49 -9.82 10.73 -16.46
CA ALA A 49 -8.85 9.74 -16.92
C ALA A 49 -7.65 9.63 -15.96
N LEU A 50 -7.06 10.77 -15.56
CA LEU A 50 -5.93 10.80 -14.62
C LEU A 50 -6.29 10.18 -13.26
N VAL A 51 -7.47 10.47 -12.71
CA VAL A 51 -7.94 9.85 -11.46
C VAL A 51 -8.07 8.34 -11.62
N ILE A 52 -8.72 7.87 -12.69
CA ILE A 52 -8.89 6.43 -12.93
C ILE A 52 -7.53 5.75 -13.07
N PHE A 53 -6.64 6.28 -13.90
CA PHE A 53 -5.29 5.73 -14.06
C PHE A 53 -4.51 5.74 -12.75
N GLY A 54 -4.59 6.81 -11.97
CA GLY A 54 -3.91 6.92 -10.67
C GLY A 54 -4.40 5.88 -9.67
N LEU A 55 -5.72 5.64 -9.61
CA LEU A 55 -6.30 4.63 -8.75
C LEU A 55 -5.98 3.21 -9.21
N VAL A 56 -6.09 2.91 -10.50
CA VAL A 56 -5.83 1.57 -11.06
C VAL A 56 -4.35 1.19 -10.93
N LEU A 57 -3.42 2.11 -11.24
CA LEU A 57 -1.99 1.86 -11.07
C LEU A 57 -1.58 1.82 -9.59
N GLY A 58 -2.36 2.46 -8.72
CA GLY A 58 -2.17 2.44 -7.27
C GLY A 58 -2.73 1.21 -6.58
N ALA A 59 -3.52 0.40 -7.28
CA ALA A 59 -4.13 -0.80 -6.72
C ALA A 59 -3.07 -1.86 -6.38
N GLU A 60 -3.24 -2.51 -5.24
CA GLU A 60 -2.41 -3.64 -4.87
C GLU A 60 -2.69 -4.83 -5.78
N LYS A 61 -1.66 -5.66 -6.01
CA LYS A 61 -1.85 -6.90 -6.78
C LYS A 61 -2.85 -7.79 -6.04
N PRO A 62 -3.80 -8.42 -6.76
CA PRO A 62 -4.75 -9.32 -6.12
C PRO A 62 -3.99 -10.46 -5.45
N GLN A 63 -4.38 -10.78 -4.22
CA GLN A 63 -3.82 -11.90 -3.48
C GLN A 63 -4.32 -13.22 -4.07
N PRO A 64 -3.52 -14.30 -4.02
CA PRO A 64 -3.95 -15.60 -4.51
C PRO A 64 -5.13 -16.15 -3.69
N ILE A 65 -6.04 -16.86 -4.36
CA ILE A 65 -7.27 -17.41 -3.75
C ILE A 65 -6.96 -18.58 -2.82
N SER A 66 -5.91 -19.37 -3.11
CA SER A 66 -5.55 -20.52 -2.29
C SER A 66 -4.69 -20.11 -1.10
N TRP A 67 -5.14 -20.50 0.09
CA TRP A 67 -4.45 -20.22 1.35
C TRP A 67 -3.02 -20.76 1.39
N SER A 68 -2.75 -21.93 0.81
CA SER A 68 -1.39 -22.48 0.75
C SER A 68 -0.46 -21.68 -0.17
N ALA A 69 -0.96 -21.16 -1.30
CA ALA A 69 -0.16 -20.31 -2.17
C ALA A 69 0.11 -18.94 -1.52
N TRP A 70 -0.91 -18.36 -0.87
CA TRP A 70 -0.77 -17.13 -0.12
C TRP A 70 0.23 -17.26 1.04
N ALA A 71 0.09 -18.32 1.85
CA ALA A 71 1.01 -18.60 2.96
C ALA A 71 2.44 -18.79 2.45
N GLY A 72 2.63 -19.54 1.36
CA GLY A 72 3.94 -19.71 0.75
C GLY A 72 4.55 -18.41 0.20
N GLU A 73 3.74 -17.46 -0.29
CA GLU A 73 4.24 -16.13 -0.67
C GLU A 73 4.63 -15.27 0.53
N ILE A 74 3.87 -15.33 1.63
CA ILE A 74 4.18 -14.63 2.87
C ILE A 74 5.45 -15.17 3.50
N GLU A 75 5.62 -16.49 3.57
CA GLU A 75 6.85 -17.12 4.07
C GLU A 75 8.07 -16.69 3.24
N LYS A 76 7.96 -16.63 1.91
CA LYS A 76 9.03 -16.13 1.02
C LYS A 76 9.37 -14.66 1.29
N LYS A 77 8.42 -13.84 1.71
CA LYS A 77 8.63 -12.44 2.09
C LYS A 77 9.15 -12.28 3.52
N GLY A 78 9.38 -13.37 4.25
CA GLY A 78 9.93 -13.36 5.61
C GLY A 78 8.88 -13.45 6.71
N GLY A 79 7.62 -13.76 6.39
CA GLY A 79 6.58 -14.12 7.37
C GLY A 79 6.00 -12.98 8.21
N LEU A 80 6.62 -11.79 8.21
CA LEU A 80 6.18 -10.65 9.04
C LEU A 80 4.76 -10.15 8.70
N ASP A 81 4.37 -10.28 7.44
CA ASP A 81 3.03 -9.90 6.97
C ASP A 81 1.95 -10.95 7.32
N ASN A 82 2.30 -12.00 8.08
CA ASN A 82 1.34 -13.02 8.51
C ASN A 82 0.41 -12.47 9.62
N PRO A 83 -0.91 -12.36 9.40
CA PRO A 83 -1.88 -11.97 10.43
C PRO A 83 -1.91 -12.93 11.63
N PHE A 84 -1.49 -14.18 11.44
CA PHE A 84 -1.48 -15.23 12.46
C PHE A 84 -0.13 -15.42 13.13
N LEU A 85 0.84 -14.54 12.88
CA LEU A 85 2.20 -14.67 13.44
C LEU A 85 2.18 -14.86 14.97
N GLY A 86 1.31 -14.15 15.69
CA GLY A 86 1.18 -14.29 17.14
C GLY A 86 0.63 -15.65 17.61
N LEU A 87 -0.21 -16.31 16.80
CA LEU A 87 -0.69 -17.67 17.09
C LEU A 87 0.32 -18.74 16.70
N GLU A 88 1.11 -18.49 15.66
CA GLU A 88 2.17 -19.41 15.21
C GLU A 88 3.40 -19.38 16.12
N ASP A 89 3.83 -18.20 16.55
CA ASP A 89 5.00 -18.02 17.43
C ASP A 89 4.74 -18.53 18.86
N ARG A 90 3.46 -18.68 19.24
CA ARG A 90 3.01 -19.29 20.50
C ARG A 90 3.81 -18.78 21.71
N THR A 91 4.05 -17.48 21.78
CA THR A 91 4.88 -16.85 22.81
C THR A 91 4.41 -17.15 24.24
N ALA A 92 3.11 -17.37 24.43
CA ALA A 92 2.53 -17.78 25.71
C ALA A 92 2.97 -19.18 26.20
N PHE A 93 3.42 -20.06 25.30
CA PHE A 93 3.86 -21.43 25.58
C PHE A 93 5.40 -21.57 25.52
N LEU A 94 6.12 -20.46 25.45
CA LEU A 94 7.58 -20.47 25.35
C LEU A 94 8.21 -20.89 26.68
N ASP A 95 9.02 -21.96 26.68
CA ASP A 95 9.81 -22.33 27.85
C ASP A 95 10.98 -21.36 28.04
N ILE A 96 10.76 -20.38 28.92
CA ILE A 96 11.73 -19.34 29.26
C ILE A 96 13.02 -19.96 29.85
N ARG A 97 12.92 -21.07 30.60
CA ARG A 97 14.10 -21.68 31.25
C ARG A 97 14.98 -22.37 30.21
N ALA A 98 14.36 -23.11 29.29
CA ALA A 98 15.07 -23.74 28.18
C ALA A 98 15.77 -22.68 27.31
N LYS A 99 15.07 -21.60 26.93
CA LYS A 99 15.65 -20.52 26.10
C LYS A 99 16.81 -19.79 26.77
N ARG A 100 16.74 -19.56 28.07
CA ARG A 100 17.87 -18.97 28.83
C ARG A 100 19.09 -19.89 28.83
N LYS A 101 18.88 -21.20 28.93
CA LYS A 101 19.99 -22.18 28.88
C LYS A 101 20.61 -22.23 27.49
N GLU A 102 19.80 -22.31 26.43
CA GLU A 102 20.26 -22.26 25.03
C GLU A 102 21.11 -21.01 24.77
N PHE A 103 20.65 -19.85 25.21
CA PHE A 103 21.39 -18.59 25.07
C PHE A 103 22.73 -18.62 25.82
N ALA A 104 22.74 -19.11 27.06
CA ALA A 104 23.97 -19.23 27.84
C ALA A 104 24.99 -20.20 27.20
N ASP A 105 24.52 -21.31 26.62
CA ASP A 105 25.37 -22.27 25.92
C ASP A 105 25.91 -21.70 24.60
N TRP A 106 25.10 -20.92 23.87
CA TRP A 106 25.52 -20.21 22.66
C TRP A 106 26.61 -19.16 22.94
N MET A 107 26.44 -18.33 23.98
CA MET A 107 27.44 -17.33 24.39
C MET A 107 28.80 -17.99 24.69
N ARG A 108 28.80 -19.13 25.40
CA ARG A 108 30.02 -19.88 25.70
C ARG A 108 30.74 -20.40 24.45
N GLN A 109 29.99 -20.80 23.42
CA GLN A 109 30.56 -21.21 22.14
C GLN A 109 31.18 -20.03 21.38
N GLN A 110 30.57 -18.85 21.48
CA GLN A 110 31.07 -17.63 20.86
C GLN A 110 32.37 -17.15 21.53
N ASP A 111 32.41 -17.18 22.86
CA ASP A 111 33.63 -16.84 23.61
C ASP A 111 34.78 -17.81 23.29
N GLY A 112 34.50 -19.12 23.28
CA GLY A 112 35.50 -20.15 22.97
C GLY A 112 35.99 -20.17 21.52
N SER A 113 35.23 -19.60 20.58
CA SER A 113 35.65 -19.41 19.18
C SER A 113 36.42 -18.11 18.96
N SER A 114 36.23 -17.08 19.81
CA SER A 114 37.08 -15.88 19.81
C SER A 114 38.48 -16.15 20.37
N VAL A 115 38.61 -17.09 21.31
CA VAL A 115 39.89 -17.48 21.96
C VAL A 115 40.77 -18.37 21.06
N LYS A 116 40.20 -18.95 20.00
CA LYS A 116 40.92 -19.80 19.03
C LYS A 116 41.39 -19.07 17.76
N ARG A 117 41.22 -17.75 17.67
CA ARG A 117 41.80 -16.93 16.60
C ARG A 117 43.05 -16.21 17.05
#